data_AF-A0A9P7X703-F1
#
_entry.id   AF-A0A9P7X703-F1
#
_cell.length_a   1.000
_cell.length_b   1.000
_cell.length_c   1.000
_cell.angle_alpha   90.00
_cell.angle_beta   90.00
_cell.angle_gamma   90.00
#
_symmetry.space_group_name_H-M   'P 1'
#
loop_
_entity.id
_entity.type
_entity.pdbx_description
1 polymer ?
#
loop_
_entity_poly.entity_id
_entity_poly.type
_entity_poly.pdbx_seq_one_letter_code
_entity_poly.pdbx_strand_id
1 'polypeptide(L)' 'MFKSVVLASFFLSIGVNAVVKDWYQCGGFYVTDTECIPPAVCTYIDIYWSMCIPPASTSSSAVAATSTVA' A
#
# COMPACT_ATOMS: atom_id res chain seq x y z
N MET A 1 -47.43 9.99 -9.83
CA MET A 1 -46.34 9.74 -10.79
C MET A 1 -45.01 9.59 -10.03
N PHE A 2 -44.60 8.38 -9.59
CA PHE A 2 -43.24 8.13 -9.04
C PHE A 2 -42.85 6.65 -9.21
N LYS A 3 -43.08 6.09 -10.41
CA LYS A 3 -42.99 4.65 -10.69
C LYS A 3 -41.87 4.33 -11.69
N SER A 4 -40.69 4.96 -11.59
CA SER A 4 -39.61 4.70 -12.58
C SER A 4 -38.16 4.95 -12.13
N VAL A 5 -37.85 5.26 -10.88
CA VAL A 5 -36.47 5.65 -10.47
C VAL A 5 -35.84 4.65 -9.48
N VAL A 6 -36.09 3.35 -9.64
CA VAL A 6 -35.41 2.30 -8.83
C VAL A 6 -34.46 1.44 -9.67
N LEU A 7 -34.33 1.72 -10.97
CA LEU A 7 -33.51 0.92 -11.90
C LEU A 7 -32.16 1.55 -12.28
N ALA A 8 -31.86 2.79 -11.86
CA ALA A 8 -30.61 3.48 -12.21
C ALA A 8 -29.55 3.51 -11.09
N SER A 9 -29.82 2.84 -9.97
CA SER A 9 -28.93 2.80 -8.80
C SER A 9 -28.35 1.40 -8.59
N PHE A 10 -28.04 0.65 -9.66
CA PHE A 10 -27.13 -0.50 -9.51
C PHE A 10 -25.72 0.07 -9.58
N PHE A 11 -25.34 0.51 -8.40
CA PHE A 11 -24.11 1.16 -8.02
C PHE A 11 -22.91 0.62 -8.78
N LEU A 12 -22.16 1.58 -9.29
CA LEU A 12 -20.75 1.54 -9.69
C LEU A 12 -19.92 0.68 -8.70
N SER A 13 -19.93 -0.64 -8.84
CA SER A 13 -19.04 -1.53 -8.10
C SER A 13 -17.67 -1.48 -8.74
N ILE A 14 -16.95 -0.39 -8.48
CA ILE A 14 -15.52 -0.29 -8.78
C ILE A 14 -14.84 -1.31 -7.87
N GLY A 15 -14.16 -2.30 -8.46
CA GLY A 15 -13.38 -3.29 -7.72
C GLY A 15 -12.26 -2.60 -6.95
N VAL A 16 -12.43 -2.47 -5.64
CA VAL A 16 -11.36 -2.05 -4.73
C VAL A 16 -10.54 -3.31 -4.42
N ASN A 17 -9.32 -3.40 -4.97
CA ASN A 17 -8.37 -4.39 -4.48
C ASN A 17 -7.99 -4.01 -3.04
N ALA A 18 -8.14 -4.94 -2.11
CA ALA A 18 -7.71 -4.75 -0.74
C ALA A 18 -6.18 -4.68 -0.73
N VAL A 19 -5.63 -3.53 -0.33
CA VAL A 19 -4.18 -3.31 -0.28
C VAL A 19 -3.72 -3.41 1.18
N VAL A 20 -2.58 -4.06 1.39
CA VAL A 20 -2.00 -4.30 2.72
C VAL A 20 -1.18 -3.09 3.16
N LYS A 21 -1.50 -2.56 4.35
CA LYS A 21 -0.74 -1.45 4.97
C LYS A 21 0.65 -1.87 5.45
N ASP A 22 1.52 -0.88 5.61
CA ASP A 22 2.88 -1.04 6.12
C ASP A 22 2.92 -1.86 7.41
N TRP A 23 3.89 -2.77 7.49
CA TRP A 23 4.13 -3.69 8.60
C TRP A 23 3.06 -4.78 8.80
N TYR A 24 2.16 -4.98 7.83
CA TYR A 24 1.19 -6.07 7.85
C TYR A 24 1.55 -7.19 6.87
N GLN A 25 0.90 -8.34 7.09
CA GLN A 25 1.11 -9.54 6.29
C GLN A 25 0.59 -9.38 4.86
N CYS A 26 1.47 -9.64 3.91
CA CYS A 26 1.20 -9.61 2.46
C CYS A 26 1.52 -10.93 1.78
N GLY A 27 1.89 -11.96 2.54
CA GLY A 27 2.21 -13.25 1.97
C GLY A 27 2.51 -14.29 3.03
N GLY A 28 2.71 -15.51 2.56
CA GLY A 28 2.80 -16.70 3.38
C GLY A 28 1.63 -17.64 3.15
N PHE A 29 1.67 -18.78 3.82
CA PHE A 29 0.65 -19.80 3.68
C PHE A 29 -0.74 -19.26 4.07
N TYR A 30 -1.74 -19.52 3.22
CA TYR A 30 -3.14 -19.08 3.36
C TYR A 30 -3.44 -17.59 3.16
N VAL A 31 -2.49 -16.78 2.68
CA VAL A 31 -2.75 -15.35 2.37
C VAL A 31 -3.18 -15.17 0.91
N THR A 32 -4.28 -14.46 0.68
CA THR A 32 -4.77 -14.10 -0.66
C THR A 32 -4.34 -12.70 -1.09
N ASP A 33 -4.19 -11.79 -0.14
CA ASP A 33 -3.88 -10.37 -0.39
C ASP A 33 -2.37 -10.17 -0.42
N THR A 34 -1.82 -9.95 -1.62
CA THR A 34 -0.37 -9.91 -1.85
C THR A 34 0.18 -8.53 -2.21
N GLU A 35 -0.71 -7.56 -2.40
CA GLU A 35 -0.33 -6.21 -2.80
C GLU A 35 -0.18 -5.30 -1.58
N CYS A 36 1.03 -4.76 -1.40
CA CYS A 36 1.34 -3.73 -0.41
C CYS A 36 0.95 -2.34 -0.92
N ILE A 37 0.60 -1.43 0.00
CA ILE A 37 0.36 -0.03 -0.35
C ILE A 37 1.69 0.55 -0.84
N PRO A 38 1.76 1.14 -2.05
CA PRO A 38 2.97 1.80 -2.51
C PRO A 38 3.37 2.92 -1.53
N PRO A 39 4.66 3.07 -1.19
CA PRO A 39 5.84 2.45 -1.79
C PRO A 39 6.34 1.17 -1.09
N ALA A 40 5.57 0.55 -0.19
CA ALA A 40 6.03 -0.61 0.54
C ALA A 40 6.16 -1.86 -0.34
N VAL A 41 7.11 -2.72 0.00
CA VAL A 41 7.41 -3.96 -0.74
C VAL A 41 7.14 -5.17 0.16
N CYS A 42 6.45 -6.17 -0.39
CA CYS A 42 6.20 -7.42 0.32
C CYS A 42 7.49 -8.21 0.47
N THR A 43 8.00 -8.28 1.71
CA THR A 43 9.28 -8.92 2.03
C THR A 43 9.02 -10.27 2.69
N TYR A 44 9.58 -11.32 2.11
CA TYR A 44 9.53 -12.67 2.66
C TYR A 44 10.29 -12.75 3.98
N ILE A 45 9.67 -13.38 4.99
CA ILE A 45 10.31 -13.67 6.29
C ILE A 45 10.40 -15.18 6.46
N ASP A 46 9.28 -15.88 6.36
CA ASP A 46 9.19 -17.34 6.40
C ASP A 46 8.00 -17.86 5.57
N ILE A 47 7.83 -19.18 5.53
CA ILE A 47 6.82 -19.84 4.70
C ILE A 47 5.38 -19.46 5.07
N TYR A 48 5.14 -19.07 6.33
CA TYR A 48 3.85 -18.64 6.85
C TYR A 48 3.69 -17.13 6.83
N TRP A 49 4.77 -16.35 6.70
CA TRP A 49 4.72 -14.90 6.88
C TRP A 49 5.64 -14.11 5.94
N SER A 50 5.04 -13.14 5.24
CA SER A 50 5.73 -12.07 4.50
C SER A 50 5.09 -10.75 4.86
N MET A 51 5.88 -9.68 5.00
CA MET A 51 5.44 -8.39 5.54
C MET A 51 5.70 -7.23 4.58
N CYS A 52 4.77 -6.27 4.50
CA CYS A 52 4.99 -5.02 3.77
C CYS A 52 6.01 -4.15 4.50
N ILE A 53 7.18 -3.96 3.91
CA ILE A 53 8.22 -3.11 4.47
C ILE A 53 8.26 -1.79 3.69
N PRO A 54 8.00 -0.63 4.33
CA PRO A 54 8.18 0.65 3.69
C PRO A 54 9.67 0.89 3.39
N PRO A 55 10.01 1.64 2.33
CA PRO A 55 11.39 2.00 2.06
C PRO A 55 11.97 2.74 3.27
N ALA A 56 13.26 2.52 3.52
CA ALA A 56 13.94 3.27 4.57
C ALA A 56 13.75 4.76 4.29
N SER A 57 13.16 5.48 5.25
CA SER A 57 13.17 6.93 5.26
C SER A 57 14.64 7.34 5.32
N THR A 58 15.26 7.64 4.18
CA THR A 58 16.41 8.53 4.18
C THR A 58 15.87 9.84 4.73
N SER A 59 16.02 10.05 6.03
CA SER A 59 16.14 11.38 6.59
C SER A 59 17.33 12.00 5.87
N SER A 60 17.08 12.51 4.66
CA SER A 60 18.00 13.34 3.92
C SER A 60 18.00 14.66 4.67
N SER A 61 18.66 14.65 5.83
CA SER A 61 19.19 15.85 6.45
C SER A 61 20.11 16.42 5.38
N ALA A 62 19.59 17.31 4.57
CA ALA A 62 20.37 18.17 3.69
C ALA A 62 21.22 19.01 4.63
N VAL A 63 22.36 18.47 5.05
CA VAL A 63 23.42 19.25 5.65
C VAL A 63 23.90 20.11 4.50
N ALA A 64 23.41 21.36 4.45
CA ALA A 64 23.90 22.37 3.55
C ALA A 64 25.39 22.55 3.86
N ALA A 65 26.23 21.82 3.11
CA ALA A 65 27.67 22.02 3.13
C ALA A 65 27.95 23.34 2.41
N THR A 66 27.93 24.44 3.17
CA THR A 66 28.53 25.70 2.74
C THR A 66 30.03 25.49 2.66
N SER A 67 30.53 25.10 1.49
CA SER A 67 31.96 25.15 1.20
C SER A 67 32.39 26.61 1.07
N THR A 68 32.85 27.20 2.17
CA THR A 68 33.66 28.43 2.14
C THR A 68 35.03 28.06 1.58
N VAL A 69 35.33 28.51 0.37
CA VAL A 69 36.67 28.43 -0.23
C VAL A 69 37.52 29.56 0.39
N ALA A 70 38.63 29.19 1.02
CA ALA A 70 39.66 30.11 1.52
C ALA A 70 40.73 30.34 0.47
#